data_AF-A0A352IBC7-F1
#
_entry.id   AF-A0A352IBC7-F1
#
_cell.length_a   1.000
_cell.length_b   1.000
_cell.length_c   1.000
_cell.angle_alpha   90.00
_cell.angle_beta   90.00
_cell.angle_gamma   90.00
#
_symmetry.space_group_name_H-M   'P 1'
#
loop_
_entity.id
_entity.type
_entity.pdbx_description
1 polymer ?
#
loop_
_entity_poly.entity_id
_entity_poly.type
_entity_poly.pdbx_seq_one_letter_code
_entity_poly.pdbx_strand_id
1 'polypeptide(L)'
;MKKTITLILLFAFVAIAQAQTKRTVHIWKAGHETAVENVDSITFSEEVELPSDTSYVDLGLSVKWATCNVGASKPEEGGNFYAWGETATKDYYGWSSYKFYVSRSTFSKYSDEDGKTILSSDDDVATAVLGKAWRMPTYDELKELVNSCTWTWTTLNGVNGYQVKSDVNGNSIFLPAAGD
;
A
#
# COMPACT_ATOMS: atom_id res chain seq x y z
N MET A 1 45.14 78.91 33.11
CA MET A 1 44.29 77.78 33.52
C MET A 1 43.32 77.42 32.39
N LYS A 2 43.68 76.45 31.54
CA LYS A 2 42.74 75.74 30.65
C LYS A 2 43.23 74.28 30.59
N LYS A 3 42.37 73.36 31.04
CA LYS A 3 42.66 71.94 31.21
C LYS A 3 42.39 71.24 29.87
N THR A 4 43.35 70.49 29.35
CA THR A 4 43.14 69.54 28.25
C THR A 4 43.35 68.14 28.80
N ILE A 5 42.24 67.42 28.96
CA ILE A 5 42.18 66.02 29.35
C ILE A 5 42.26 65.21 28.05
N THR A 6 43.35 64.51 27.83
CA THR A 6 43.47 63.55 26.72
C THR A 6 42.94 62.21 27.21
N LEU A 7 41.73 61.84 26.77
CA LEU A 7 41.09 60.56 27.06
C LEU A 7 41.53 59.55 25.98
N ILE A 8 42.31 58.54 26.38
CA ILE A 8 42.70 57.43 25.51
C ILE A 8 41.52 56.43 25.47
N LEU A 9 40.84 56.34 24.32
CA LEU A 9 39.84 55.30 24.08
C LEU A 9 40.54 53.97 23.79
N LEU A 10 40.47 53.03 24.73
CA LEU A 10 40.84 51.63 24.52
C LEU A 10 39.62 50.91 23.90
N PHE A 11 39.65 50.61 22.60
CA PHE A 11 38.63 49.76 21.97
C PHE A 11 38.91 48.29 22.33
N ALA A 12 38.18 47.76 23.30
CA ALA A 12 38.13 46.32 23.54
C ALA A 12 37.19 45.68 22.51
N PHE A 13 37.76 44.98 21.51
CA PHE A 13 36.99 44.09 20.64
C PHE A 13 36.56 42.87 21.47
N VAL A 14 35.30 42.85 21.90
CA VAL A 14 34.68 41.65 22.48
C VAL A 14 34.21 40.78 21.32
N ALA A 15 34.95 39.71 21.03
CA ALA A 15 34.49 38.66 20.15
C ALA A 15 33.36 37.89 20.86
N ILE A 16 32.11 38.19 20.51
CA ILE A 16 30.96 37.42 20.99
C ILE A 16 30.93 36.13 20.17
N ALA A 17 31.47 35.05 20.72
CA ALA A 17 31.29 33.72 20.17
C ALA A 17 29.79 33.39 20.23
N GLN A 18 29.11 33.36 19.09
CA GLN A 18 27.76 32.82 19.04
C GLN A 18 27.87 31.30 19.19
N ALA A 19 27.47 30.79 20.35
CA ALA A 19 27.29 29.36 20.57
C ALA A 19 26.19 28.87 19.61
N GLN A 20 26.59 28.16 18.57
CA GLN A 20 25.65 27.56 17.63
C GLN A 20 24.90 26.45 18.38
N THR A 21 23.58 26.55 18.46
CA THR A 21 22.75 25.52 19.10
C THR A 21 22.82 24.24 18.28
N LYS A 22 23.73 23.35 18.66
CA LYS A 22 23.86 22.01 18.07
C LYS A 22 22.59 21.22 18.36
N ARG A 23 21.96 20.70 17.31
CA ARG A 23 20.86 19.75 17.44
C ARG A 23 21.45 18.34 17.42
N THR A 24 21.25 17.62 18.51
CA THR A 24 21.67 16.23 18.65
C THR A 24 20.46 15.33 18.48
N VAL A 25 20.56 14.33 17.60
CA VAL A 25 19.54 13.31 17.40
C VAL A 25 19.97 12.06 18.15
N HIS A 26 19.13 11.61 19.09
CA HIS A 26 19.35 10.39 19.85
C HIS A 26 18.55 9.25 19.22
N ILE A 27 19.26 8.22 18.74
CA ILE A 27 18.67 7.03 18.11
C ILE A 27 18.76 5.88 19.11
N TRP A 28 17.60 5.35 19.51
CA TRP A 28 17.51 4.22 20.43
C TRP A 28 17.14 2.95 19.67
N LYS A 29 17.97 1.91 19.77
CA LYS A 29 17.72 0.59 19.17
C LYS A 29 18.09 -0.52 20.13
N ALA A 30 17.14 -1.39 20.46
CA ALA A 30 17.34 -2.53 21.38
C ALA A 30 18.01 -2.15 22.71
N GLY A 31 17.68 -0.97 23.26
CA GLY A 31 18.27 -0.44 24.48
C GLY A 31 19.67 0.17 24.33
N HIS A 32 20.21 0.23 23.11
CA HIS A 32 21.45 0.94 22.80
C HIS A 32 21.17 2.32 22.21
N GLU A 33 21.97 3.30 22.63
CA GLU A 33 21.85 4.70 22.24
C GLU A 33 23.01 5.10 21.33
N THR A 34 22.67 5.73 20.20
CA THR A 34 23.64 6.42 19.33
C THR A 34 23.24 7.88 19.16
N ALA A 35 24.16 8.80 19.45
CA ALA A 35 23.96 10.24 19.25
C ALA A 35 24.61 10.71 17.94
N VAL A 36 23.85 11.45 17.13
CA VAL A 36 24.33 12.06 15.88
C VAL A 36 24.19 13.58 15.96
N GLU A 37 25.28 14.31 15.74
CA GLU A 37 25.31 15.77 15.74
C GLU A 37 25.18 16.34 14.33
N ASN A 38 24.62 17.55 14.19
CA ASN A 38 24.55 18.33 12.95
C ASN A 38 23.80 17.62 11.81
N VAL A 39 22.68 16.99 12.13
CA VAL A 39 21.83 16.30 11.14
C VAL A 39 20.99 17.31 10.36
N ASP A 40 21.14 17.33 9.03
CA ASP A 40 20.37 18.18 8.12
C ASP A 40 18.96 17.64 7.85
N SER A 41 18.81 16.32 7.69
CA SER A 41 17.51 15.67 7.50
C SER A 41 17.49 14.24 8.06
N ILE A 42 16.30 13.80 8.48
CA ILE A 42 16.04 12.43 8.92
C ILE A 42 14.92 11.89 8.03
N THR A 43 15.17 10.76 7.39
CA THR A 43 14.16 10.05 6.60
C THR A 43 13.93 8.69 7.24
N PHE A 44 12.66 8.39 7.55
CA PHE A 44 12.25 7.06 7.98
C PHE A 44 11.72 6.33 6.75
N SER A 45 12.36 5.23 6.38
CA SER A 45 11.79 4.27 5.44
C SER A 45 10.93 3.30 6.22
N GLU A 46 9.64 3.26 5.89
CA GLU A 46 8.78 2.16 6.34
C GLU A 46 9.20 0.92 5.56
N GLU A 47 9.57 -0.14 6.27
CA GLU A 47 9.75 -1.45 5.66
C GLU A 47 8.35 -1.87 5.21
N VAL A 48 8.09 -1.83 3.90
CA VAL A 48 6.89 -2.45 3.35
C VAL A 48 7.08 -3.93 3.63
N GLU A 49 6.35 -4.49 4.60
CA GLU A 49 6.39 -5.92 4.86
C GLU A 49 6.11 -6.62 3.55
N LEU A 50 7.15 -7.26 2.99
CA LEU A 50 6.99 -8.01 1.78
C LEU A 50 5.98 -9.10 2.08
N PRO A 51 5.03 -9.32 1.17
CA PRO A 51 4.08 -10.39 1.32
C PRO A 51 4.83 -11.70 1.63
N SER A 52 4.58 -12.29 2.81
CA SER A 52 5.22 -13.54 3.25
C SER A 52 5.14 -14.60 2.15
N ASP A 53 6.07 -15.55 2.08
CA ASP A 53 6.05 -16.62 1.04
C ASP A 53 4.73 -17.42 0.99
N THR A 54 3.85 -17.27 1.99
CA THR A 54 2.49 -17.84 2.07
C THR A 54 1.35 -16.93 1.58
N SER A 55 1.63 -15.69 1.19
CA SER A 55 0.61 -14.69 0.86
C SER A 55 0.28 -14.61 -0.64
N TYR A 56 1.14 -15.16 -1.50
CA TYR A 56 0.87 -15.33 -2.93
C TYR A 56 1.21 -16.72 -3.44
N VAL A 57 0.66 -17.08 -4.59
CA VAL A 57 0.98 -18.28 -5.37
C VAL A 57 1.40 -17.85 -6.77
N ASP A 58 2.54 -18.37 -7.22
CA ASP A 58 2.93 -18.29 -8.62
C ASP A 58 2.25 -19.42 -9.40
N LEU A 59 1.20 -19.10 -10.16
CA LEU A 59 0.48 -20.05 -11.00
C LEU A 59 1.17 -20.27 -12.36
N GLY A 60 2.34 -19.68 -12.61
CA GLY A 60 3.00 -19.74 -13.92
C GLY A 60 2.28 -18.90 -14.98
N LEU A 61 1.45 -17.96 -14.54
CA LEU A 61 0.69 -17.01 -15.36
C LEU A 61 1.45 -15.67 -15.46
N SER A 62 0.85 -14.67 -16.09
CA SER A 62 1.47 -13.33 -16.24
C SER A 62 1.70 -12.59 -14.92
N VAL A 63 0.92 -12.92 -13.89
CA VAL A 63 1.05 -12.36 -12.53
C VAL A 63 0.97 -13.45 -11.46
N LYS A 64 1.47 -13.11 -10.26
CA LYS A 64 1.27 -13.93 -9.05
C LYS A 64 -0.05 -13.55 -8.40
N TRP A 65 -0.73 -14.53 -7.85
CA TRP A 65 -2.07 -14.37 -7.28
C TRP A 65 -2.02 -14.42 -5.76
N ALA A 66 -2.81 -13.59 -5.07
CA ALA A 66 -2.94 -13.68 -3.62
C ALA A 66 -3.51 -15.04 -3.20
N THR A 67 -3.10 -15.54 -2.03
CA THR A 67 -3.68 -16.77 -1.46
C THR A 67 -5.07 -16.56 -0.87
N CYS A 68 -5.43 -15.32 -0.52
CA CYS A 68 -6.68 -14.95 0.15
C CYS A 68 -7.36 -13.77 -0.55
N ASN A 69 -8.68 -13.68 -0.40
CA ASN A 69 -9.43 -12.47 -0.73
C ASN A 69 -8.95 -11.28 0.13
N VAL A 70 -9.09 -10.05 -0.36
CA VAL A 70 -8.75 -8.87 0.43
C VAL A 70 -9.62 -8.81 1.67
N GLY A 71 -9.00 -8.71 2.85
CA GLY A 71 -9.68 -8.75 4.15
C GLY A 71 -9.85 -10.16 4.74
N ALA A 72 -9.42 -11.22 4.07
CA ALA A 72 -9.36 -12.57 4.59
C ALA A 72 -7.96 -12.93 5.12
N SER A 73 -7.91 -13.81 6.11
CA SER A 73 -6.66 -14.37 6.65
C SER A 73 -6.38 -15.78 6.14
N LYS A 74 -7.41 -16.45 5.59
CA LYS A 74 -7.33 -17.81 5.04
C LYS A 74 -7.99 -17.90 3.65
N PRO A 75 -7.57 -18.84 2.79
CA PRO A 75 -8.11 -18.97 1.44
C PRO A 75 -9.62 -19.22 1.40
N GLU A 76 -10.16 -19.96 2.36
CA GLU A 76 -11.59 -20.27 2.44
C GLU A 76 -12.47 -19.14 2.99
N GLU A 77 -11.88 -18.09 3.57
CA GLU A 77 -12.62 -16.95 4.12
C GLU A 77 -13.05 -16.01 3.00
N GLY A 78 -14.31 -15.54 3.03
CA GLY A 78 -14.86 -14.69 1.98
C GLY A 78 -14.16 -13.34 1.80
N GLY A 79 -13.47 -12.85 2.83
CA GLY A 79 -12.90 -11.52 2.87
C GLY A 79 -13.97 -10.44 2.97
N ASN A 80 -13.61 -9.24 2.57
CA ASN A 80 -14.52 -8.09 2.55
C ASN A 80 -15.07 -7.85 1.14
N PHE A 81 -16.25 -7.23 1.08
CA PHE A 81 -16.85 -6.81 -0.19
C PHE A 81 -16.40 -5.40 -0.56
N TYR A 82 -16.06 -5.19 -1.83
CA TYR A 82 -15.67 -3.89 -2.37
C TYR A 82 -16.31 -3.67 -3.73
N ALA A 83 -16.71 -2.43 -4.01
CA ALA A 83 -17.03 -2.05 -5.38
C ALA A 83 -15.73 -1.75 -6.14
N TRP A 84 -15.69 -2.03 -7.44
CA TRP A 84 -14.52 -1.77 -8.27
C TRP A 84 -14.08 -0.29 -8.17
N GLY A 85 -12.83 0.00 -7.85
CA GLY A 85 -12.36 1.38 -7.70
C GLY A 85 -12.68 2.03 -6.35
N GLU A 86 -13.18 1.26 -5.38
CA GLU A 86 -13.38 1.70 -4.01
C GLU A 86 -12.52 0.90 -3.03
N THR A 87 -11.97 1.59 -2.02
CA THR A 87 -11.05 1.01 -1.03
C THR A 87 -11.70 0.79 0.34
N ALA A 88 -12.95 1.25 0.51
CA ALA A 88 -13.73 1.11 1.73
C ALA A 88 -14.91 0.15 1.53
N THR A 89 -15.27 -0.58 2.58
CA THR A 89 -16.47 -1.42 2.62
C THR A 89 -17.72 -0.56 2.83
N LYS A 90 -18.90 -1.12 2.53
CA LYS A 90 -20.19 -0.44 2.65
C LYS A 90 -21.28 -1.43 3.09
N ASP A 91 -22.35 -0.90 3.66
CA ASP A 91 -23.54 -1.69 4.01
C ASP A 91 -24.47 -1.94 2.80
N TYR A 92 -24.31 -1.14 1.74
CA TYR A 92 -25.14 -1.23 0.54
C TYR A 92 -24.29 -1.04 -0.72
N TYR A 93 -24.46 -1.97 -1.68
CA TYR A 93 -23.81 -1.96 -2.98
C TYR A 93 -24.87 -1.82 -4.08
N GLY A 94 -25.13 -0.60 -4.48
CA GLY A 94 -26.00 -0.27 -5.62
C GLY A 94 -25.50 0.94 -6.39
N TRP A 95 -26.10 1.22 -7.55
CA TRP A 95 -25.69 2.32 -8.43
C TRP A 95 -25.58 3.67 -7.73
N SER A 96 -26.55 4.01 -6.87
CA SER A 96 -26.55 5.27 -6.10
C SER A 96 -25.41 5.38 -5.08
N SER A 97 -24.85 4.25 -4.64
CA SER A 97 -23.74 4.21 -3.68
C SER A 97 -22.36 4.08 -4.34
N TYR A 98 -22.31 3.89 -5.66
CA TYR A 98 -21.07 3.62 -6.37
C TYR A 98 -20.31 4.93 -6.65
N LYS A 99 -19.06 5.03 -6.17
CA LYS A 99 -18.21 6.23 -6.18
C LYS A 99 -18.12 6.91 -7.55
N PHE A 100 -18.07 6.11 -8.62
CA PHE A 100 -17.90 6.61 -9.99
C PHE A 100 -19.18 6.61 -10.82
N TYR A 101 -20.34 6.32 -10.21
CA TYR A 101 -21.61 6.35 -10.92
C TYR A 101 -22.03 7.78 -11.28
N VAL A 102 -22.34 8.00 -12.55
CA VAL A 102 -22.97 9.25 -13.03
C VAL A 102 -24.36 8.93 -13.57
N SER A 103 -24.45 7.94 -14.46
CA SER A 103 -25.71 7.45 -15.00
C SER A 103 -25.57 5.99 -15.43
N ARG A 104 -26.67 5.35 -15.87
CA ARG A 104 -26.66 3.94 -16.31
C ARG A 104 -25.68 3.63 -17.45
N SER A 105 -25.28 4.65 -18.21
CA SER A 105 -24.33 4.53 -19.34
C SER A 105 -23.09 5.39 -19.15
N THR A 106 -22.84 5.94 -17.95
CA THR A 106 -21.75 6.89 -17.74
C THR A 106 -21.13 6.73 -16.37
N PHE A 107 -19.81 6.61 -16.34
CA PHE A 107 -18.99 6.61 -15.15
C PHE A 107 -17.95 7.72 -15.23
N SER A 108 -17.60 8.32 -14.10
CA SER A 108 -16.65 9.44 -14.05
C SER A 108 -15.18 9.02 -14.15
N LYS A 109 -14.88 7.73 -13.95
CA LYS A 109 -13.56 7.09 -14.06
C LYS A 109 -13.71 5.61 -14.43
N TYR A 110 -12.66 5.02 -14.99
CA TYR A 110 -12.57 3.61 -15.38
C TYR A 110 -13.73 3.23 -16.31
N SER A 111 -13.87 4.02 -17.37
CA SER A 111 -14.95 3.90 -18.35
C SER A 111 -14.35 3.63 -19.73
N ASP A 112 -15.20 3.24 -20.68
CA ASP A 112 -14.77 3.08 -22.07
C ASP A 112 -14.18 4.38 -22.66
N GLU A 113 -14.57 5.54 -22.12
CA GLU A 113 -14.08 6.85 -22.55
C GLU A 113 -12.64 7.13 -22.09
N ASP A 114 -12.28 6.74 -20.86
CA ASP A 114 -10.92 6.93 -20.34
C ASP A 114 -9.98 5.75 -20.63
N GLY A 115 -10.54 4.60 -21.03
CA GLY A 115 -9.80 3.41 -21.42
C GLY A 115 -8.94 2.81 -20.31
N LYS A 116 -9.18 3.17 -19.04
CA LYS A 116 -8.35 2.71 -17.93
C LYS A 116 -8.78 1.33 -17.46
N THR A 117 -7.89 0.37 -17.67
CA THR A 117 -8.08 -1.03 -17.25
C THR A 117 -7.36 -1.39 -15.95
N ILE A 118 -6.59 -0.46 -15.38
CA ILE A 118 -5.85 -0.59 -14.12
C ILE A 118 -6.28 0.54 -13.19
N LEU A 119 -6.60 0.19 -11.94
CA LEU A 119 -6.94 1.15 -10.90
C LEU A 119 -5.71 1.97 -10.49
N SER A 120 -5.89 3.28 -10.25
CA SER A 120 -4.87 4.07 -9.56
C SER A 120 -4.77 3.66 -8.10
N SER A 121 -3.63 3.86 -7.45
CA SER A 121 -3.41 3.42 -6.05
C SER A 121 -4.50 3.88 -5.07
N ASP A 122 -5.06 5.08 -5.26
CA ASP A 122 -6.10 5.63 -4.38
C ASP A 122 -7.48 4.98 -4.55
N ASP A 123 -7.65 4.22 -5.63
CA ASP A 123 -8.87 3.52 -6.01
C ASP A 123 -8.70 1.99 -5.96
N ASP A 124 -7.49 1.47 -5.73
CA ASP A 124 -7.19 0.03 -5.70
C ASP A 124 -7.16 -0.50 -4.27
N VAL A 125 -8.13 -1.34 -3.92
CA VAL A 125 -8.24 -1.91 -2.58
C VAL A 125 -7.08 -2.84 -2.23
N ALA A 126 -6.56 -3.61 -3.18
CA ALA A 126 -5.43 -4.49 -2.91
C ALA A 126 -4.17 -3.65 -2.64
N THR A 127 -3.95 -2.57 -3.39
CA THR A 127 -2.87 -1.62 -3.10
C THR A 127 -3.06 -0.96 -1.73
N ALA A 128 -4.27 -0.52 -1.40
CA ALA A 128 -4.56 0.21 -0.17
C ALA A 128 -4.41 -0.67 1.08
N VAL A 129 -4.81 -1.94 1.01
CA VAL A 129 -4.84 -2.86 2.16
C VAL A 129 -3.56 -3.69 2.27
N LEU A 130 -3.01 -4.18 1.14
CA LEU A 130 -1.87 -5.09 1.13
C LEU A 130 -0.55 -4.39 0.76
N GLY A 131 -0.60 -3.16 0.26
CA GLY A 131 0.56 -2.33 -0.08
C GLY A 131 0.88 -2.28 -1.57
N LYS A 132 1.85 -1.42 -1.95
CA LYS A 132 2.15 -1.04 -3.35
C LYS A 132 2.61 -2.17 -4.28
N ALA A 133 2.98 -3.32 -3.74
CA ALA A 133 3.29 -4.51 -4.53
C ALA A 133 2.04 -5.23 -5.05
N TRP A 134 0.87 -4.92 -4.48
CA TRP A 134 -0.41 -5.54 -4.79
C TRP A 134 -1.31 -4.60 -5.55
N ARG A 135 -2.15 -5.18 -6.41
CA ARG A 135 -3.22 -4.49 -7.13
C ARG A 135 -4.33 -5.47 -7.49
N MET A 136 -5.51 -4.95 -7.81
CA MET A 136 -6.54 -5.74 -8.43
C MET A 136 -6.09 -6.24 -9.83
N PRO A 137 -6.49 -7.46 -10.22
CA PRO A 137 -6.16 -7.98 -11.55
C PRO A 137 -6.90 -7.20 -12.63
N THR A 138 -6.30 -7.14 -13.81
CA THR A 138 -6.96 -6.63 -15.01
C THR A 138 -7.94 -7.66 -15.58
N TYR A 139 -8.78 -7.22 -16.52
CA TYR A 139 -9.66 -8.14 -17.24
C TYR A 139 -8.89 -9.23 -18.00
N ASP A 140 -7.76 -8.88 -18.64
CA ASP A 140 -6.97 -9.84 -19.40
C ASP A 140 -6.29 -10.87 -18.48
N GLU A 141 -5.87 -10.49 -17.27
CA GLU A 141 -5.31 -11.40 -16.27
C GLU A 141 -6.37 -12.32 -15.66
N LEU A 142 -7.58 -11.80 -15.40
CA LEU A 142 -8.72 -12.64 -15.00
C LEU A 142 -9.08 -13.64 -16.11
N LYS A 143 -9.07 -13.20 -17.36
CA LYS A 143 -9.31 -14.06 -18.53
C LYS A 143 -8.21 -15.11 -18.67
N GLU A 144 -6.96 -14.77 -18.43
CA GLU A 144 -5.85 -15.74 -18.40
C GLU A 144 -6.06 -16.79 -17.30
N LEU A 145 -6.40 -16.36 -16.07
CA LEU A 145 -6.70 -17.27 -14.96
C LEU A 145 -7.82 -18.27 -15.31
N VAL A 146 -8.88 -17.82 -15.98
CA VAL A 146 -9.99 -18.69 -16.41
C VAL A 146 -9.57 -19.65 -17.51
N ASN A 147 -8.78 -19.20 -18.48
CA ASN A 147 -8.44 -19.99 -19.67
C ASN A 147 -7.24 -20.92 -19.49
N SER A 148 -6.38 -20.67 -18.50
CA SER A 148 -5.13 -21.40 -18.28
C SER A 148 -5.08 -22.18 -16.96
N CYS A 149 -6.24 -22.31 -16.32
CA CYS A 149 -6.41 -23.15 -15.13
C CYS A 149 -7.62 -24.08 -15.28
N THR A 150 -7.52 -25.23 -14.64
CA THR A 150 -8.65 -26.12 -14.39
C THR A 150 -9.39 -25.70 -13.11
N TRP A 151 -10.70 -25.44 -13.23
CA TRP A 151 -11.56 -25.04 -12.12
C TRP A 151 -12.40 -26.22 -11.63
N THR A 152 -12.15 -26.68 -10.39
CA THR A 152 -12.85 -27.82 -9.79
C THR A 152 -13.66 -27.37 -8.59
N TRP A 153 -14.99 -27.56 -8.63
CA TRP A 153 -15.84 -27.31 -7.48
C TRP A 153 -15.50 -28.29 -6.35
N THR A 154 -15.29 -27.76 -5.14
CA THR A 154 -14.88 -28.55 -3.98
C THR A 154 -15.27 -27.85 -2.67
N THR A 155 -14.91 -28.45 -1.54
CA THR A 155 -15.08 -27.90 -0.20
C THR A 155 -13.71 -27.84 0.49
N LEU A 156 -13.30 -26.65 0.94
CA LEU A 156 -12.12 -26.43 1.75
C LEU A 156 -12.55 -25.99 3.16
N ASN A 157 -12.17 -26.75 4.19
CA ASN A 157 -12.50 -26.46 5.59
C ASN A 157 -13.99 -26.18 5.85
N GLY A 158 -14.88 -26.87 5.13
CA GLY A 158 -16.33 -26.72 5.25
C GLY A 158 -16.94 -25.58 4.43
N VAL A 159 -16.13 -24.79 3.72
CA VAL A 159 -16.60 -23.74 2.80
C VAL A 159 -16.55 -24.26 1.36
N ASN A 160 -17.66 -24.08 0.63
CA ASN A 160 -17.74 -24.44 -0.77
C ASN A 160 -17.07 -23.39 -1.66
N GLY A 161 -16.45 -23.83 -2.74
CA GLY A 161 -15.78 -22.93 -3.70
C GLY A 161 -15.09 -23.70 -4.81
N TYR A 162 -14.19 -23.01 -5.52
CA TYR A 162 -13.40 -23.60 -6.58
C TYR A 162 -11.94 -23.74 -6.16
N GLN A 163 -11.38 -24.95 -6.30
CA GLN A 163 -9.94 -25.09 -6.45
C GLN A 163 -9.57 -24.73 -7.89
N VAL A 164 -8.74 -23.71 -8.05
CA VAL A 164 -8.25 -23.23 -9.34
C VAL A 164 -6.81 -23.69 -9.48
N LYS A 165 -6.59 -24.70 -10.33
CA LYS A 165 -5.28 -25.32 -10.52
C LYS A 165 -4.70 -24.92 -11.87
N SER A 166 -3.50 -24.36 -11.87
CA SER A 166 -2.78 -23.99 -13.08
C SER A 166 -2.49 -25.20 -13.95
N ASP A 167 -2.80 -25.08 -15.24
CA ASP A 167 -2.42 -26.07 -16.25
C ASP A 167 -0.95 -25.90 -16.68
N VAL A 168 -0.30 -24.79 -16.30
CA VAL A 168 1.10 -24.46 -16.64
C VAL A 168 2.08 -25.15 -15.69
N ASN A 169 1.87 -25.01 -14.38
CA ASN A 169 2.82 -25.51 -13.37
C ASN A 169 2.19 -26.38 -12.28
N GLY A 170 0.87 -26.57 -12.30
CA GLY A 170 0.16 -27.43 -11.34
C GLY A 170 -0.07 -26.82 -9.97
N ASN A 171 0.40 -25.59 -9.69
CA ASN A 171 0.08 -24.87 -8.46
C ASN A 171 -1.41 -24.47 -8.43
N SER A 172 -1.95 -24.20 -7.24
CA SER A 172 -3.37 -23.89 -7.10
C SER A 172 -3.67 -22.83 -6.05
N ILE A 173 -4.77 -22.11 -6.26
CA ILE A 173 -5.45 -21.26 -5.27
C ILE A 173 -6.86 -21.80 -5.01
N PHE A 174 -7.51 -21.34 -3.93
CA PHE A 174 -8.92 -21.61 -3.65
C PHE A 174 -9.71 -20.30 -3.67
N LEU A 175 -10.85 -20.30 -4.36
CA LEU A 175 -11.76 -19.17 -4.42
C LEU A 175 -13.09 -19.58 -3.76
N PRO A 176 -13.44 -19.04 -2.57
CA PRO A 176 -14.66 -19.40 -1.88
C PRO A 176 -15.89 -18.86 -2.62
N ALA A 177 -16.98 -19.61 -2.59
CA ALA A 177 -18.29 -19.15 -3.05
C ALA A 177 -18.90 -18.20 -2.01
N ALA A 178 -18.36 -16.99 -1.94
CA ALA A 178 -18.60 -16.04 -0.87
C ALA A 178 -19.46 -14.82 -1.27
N GLY A 179 -20.10 -14.84 -2.44
CA GLY A 179 -21.01 -13.78 -2.89
C GLY A 179 -22.44 -14.28 -3.03
N ASP A 180 -23.38 -13.52 -2.46
CA ASP A 180 -24.84 -13.63 -2.68
C ASP A 180 -25.35 -12.48 -3.56
#